data_AF-A0A2U3NTA0-F1
#
_entry.id   AF-A0A2U3NTA0-F1
#
_cell.length_a   1.000
_cell.length_b   1.000
_cell.length_c   1.000
_cell.angle_alpha   90.00
_cell.angle_beta   90.00
_cell.angle_gamma   90.00
#
_symmetry.space_group_name_H-M   'P 1'
#
loop_
_entity.id
_entity.type
_entity.pdbx_description
1 polymer ?
#
loop_
_entity_poly.entity_id
_entity_poly.type
_entity_poly.pdbx_seq_one_letter_code
_entity_poly.pdbx_strand_id
1 'polypeptide(L)'
;LSAIVIGLVFHGLMYAVQPALMAEMFPTRMRYSGVSLGYQVTSIAAGSLAPIIAVRLLETYKSAVPIAWCLAGAAAVSAVAAVVAHETKGIDLADVDLADAEQTGPESTELVDDAV
;
A
#
# COMPACT_ATOMS: atom_id res chain seq x y z
N LEU A 1 6.73 24.01 19.46
CA LEU A 1 6.55 24.25 18.01
C LEU A 1 7.68 23.64 17.18
N SER A 2 8.96 23.96 17.47
CA SER A 2 10.11 23.44 16.69
C SER A 2 10.22 21.91 16.63
N ALA A 3 9.95 21.19 17.73
CA ALA A 3 9.94 19.73 17.73
C ALA A 3 8.84 19.12 16.81
N ILE A 4 7.67 19.76 16.75
CA ILE A 4 6.57 19.33 15.88
C ILE A 4 6.94 19.56 14.42
N VAL A 5 7.52 20.73 14.11
CA VAL A 5 7.98 21.06 12.75
C VAL A 5 9.03 20.05 12.29
N ILE A 6 10.03 19.76 13.12
CA ILE A 6 11.06 18.77 12.81
C ILE A 6 10.45 17.39 12.59
N GLY A 7 9.55 16.95 13.48
CA GLY A 7 8.85 15.67 13.33
C GLY A 7 8.03 15.57 12.05
N LEU A 8 7.32 16.63 11.67
CA LEU A 8 6.53 16.68 10.44
C LEU A 8 7.41 16.69 9.18
N VAL A 9 8.59 17.31 9.22
CA VAL A 9 9.54 17.26 8.10
C VAL A 9 10.01 15.82 7.86
N PHE A 10 10.43 15.11 8.91
CA PHE A 10 10.84 13.71 8.79
C PHE A 10 9.67 12.82 8.35
N HIS A 11 8.47 13.06 8.87
CA HIS A 11 7.28 12.31 8.48
C HIS A 11 6.93 12.54 7.01
N GLY A 12 6.99 13.78 6.53
CA GLY A 12 6.75 14.14 5.14
C GLY A 12 7.76 13.47 4.20
N LEU A 13 9.04 13.43 4.56
CA LEU A 13 10.06 12.72 3.79
C LEU A 13 9.76 11.21 3.68
N MET A 14 9.29 10.60 4.77
CA MET A 14 8.92 9.19 4.79
C MET A 14 7.68 8.91 3.91
N TYR A 15 6.68 9.79 3.96
CA TYR A 15 5.45 9.64 3.18
C TYR A 15 5.58 10.04 1.70
N ALA A 16 6.57 10.84 1.33
CA ALA A 16 6.74 11.36 -0.02
C ALA A 16 7.02 10.25 -1.06
N VAL A 17 7.68 9.16 -0.66
CA VAL A 17 8.01 8.03 -1.55
C VAL A 17 6.80 7.13 -1.83
N GLN A 18 5.87 7.06 -0.87
CA GLN A 18 4.73 6.14 -0.91
C GLN A 18 3.84 6.33 -2.16
N PRO A 19 3.41 7.54 -2.56
CA PRO A 19 2.60 7.71 -3.76
C PRO A 19 3.33 7.42 -5.07
N ALA A 20 4.65 7.62 -5.14
CA ALA A 20 5.44 7.33 -6.34
C ALA A 20 5.51 5.81 -6.59
N LEU A 21 5.80 5.02 -5.54
CA LEU A 21 5.79 3.56 -5.62
C LEU A 21 4.40 3.01 -5.99
N MET A 22 3.35 3.56 -5.39
CA MET A 22 1.98 3.16 -5.73
C MET A 22 1.61 3.51 -7.17
N ALA A 23 2.21 4.55 -7.75
CA ALA A 23 2.00 4.86 -9.15
C ALA A 23 2.65 3.82 -10.06
N GLU A 24 3.87 3.39 -9.77
CA GLU A 24 4.59 2.42 -10.59
C GLU A 24 3.97 1.01 -10.60
N MET A 25 3.25 0.63 -9.54
CA MET A 25 2.66 -0.72 -9.42
C MET A 25 1.32 -0.92 -10.14
N PHE A 26 0.68 0.14 -10.63
CA PHE A 26 -0.64 0.05 -11.27
C PHE A 26 -0.69 0.84 -12.59
N PRO A 27 -1.31 0.27 -13.64
CA PRO A 27 -1.51 0.95 -14.92
C PRO A 27 -2.39 2.19 -14.75
N THR A 28 -2.20 3.15 -15.65
CA THR A 28 -2.64 4.54 -15.46
C THR A 28 -4.17 4.66 -15.30
N ARG A 29 -4.94 3.77 -15.95
CA ARG A 29 -6.41 3.71 -15.86
C ARG A 29 -6.97 3.18 -14.53
N MET A 30 -6.20 2.41 -13.77
CA MET A 30 -6.68 1.69 -12.57
C MET A 30 -5.96 2.10 -11.29
N ARG A 31 -4.93 2.94 -11.38
CA ARG A 31 -4.09 3.38 -10.27
C ARG A 31 -4.88 3.94 -9.07
N TYR A 32 -5.84 4.83 -9.33
CA TYR A 32 -6.60 5.47 -8.26
C TYR A 32 -7.55 4.51 -7.53
N SER A 33 -8.25 3.64 -8.27
CA SER A 33 -9.19 2.68 -7.70
C SER A 33 -8.46 1.53 -6.99
N GLY A 34 -7.36 1.04 -7.56
CA GLY A 34 -6.51 0.00 -6.96
C GLY A 34 -5.89 0.45 -5.63
N VAL A 35 -5.29 1.65 -5.60
CA VAL A 35 -4.70 2.21 -4.37
C VAL A 35 -5.77 2.45 -3.30
N SER A 36 -6.93 3.02 -3.67
CA SER A 36 -8.05 3.24 -2.73
C SER A 36 -8.59 1.93 -2.13
N LEU A 37 -8.78 0.90 -2.96
CA LEU A 37 -9.24 -0.41 -2.49
C LEU A 37 -8.23 -1.04 -1.53
N GLY A 38 -6.93 -0.98 -1.87
CA GLY A 38 -5.84 -1.44 -1.01
C GLY A 38 -5.83 -0.73 0.34
N TYR A 39 -6.01 0.60 0.35
CA TYR A 39 -6.11 1.38 1.58
C TYR A 39 -7.30 0.97 2.45
N GLN A 40 -8.48 0.79 1.86
CA GLN A 40 -9.67 0.43 2.62
C GLN A 40 -9.56 -0.96 3.25
N VAL A 41 -9.13 -1.95 2.47
CA VAL A 41 -8.93 -3.32 2.96
C VAL A 41 -7.86 -3.36 4.05
N THR A 42 -6.73 -2.68 3.83
CA THR A 42 -5.63 -2.60 4.81
C THR A 42 -6.08 -1.89 6.08
N SER A 43 -6.83 -0.79 5.96
CA SER A 43 -7.35 -0.03 7.11
C SER A 43 -8.29 -0.87 7.97
N ILE A 44 -9.19 -1.63 7.35
CA ILE A 44 -10.09 -2.53 8.08
C ILE A 44 -9.30 -3.61 8.81
N ALA A 45 -8.36 -4.27 8.11
CA ALA A 45 -7.57 -5.35 8.69
C ALA A 45 -6.62 -4.86 9.79
N ALA A 46 -5.75 -3.88 9.48
CA ALA A 46 -4.76 -3.35 10.40
C ALA A 46 -5.40 -2.54 11.54
N GLY A 47 -6.44 -1.75 11.23
CA GLY A 47 -7.12 -0.91 12.21
C GLY A 47 -7.94 -1.69 13.24
N SER A 48 -8.35 -2.93 12.94
CA SER A 48 -9.11 -3.77 13.88
C SER A 48 -8.25 -4.84 14.56
N LEU A 49 -7.46 -5.61 13.80
CA LEU A 49 -6.74 -6.76 14.34
C LEU A 49 -5.55 -6.35 15.21
N ALA A 50 -4.79 -5.34 14.80
CA ALA A 50 -3.60 -4.90 15.54
C ALA A 50 -3.93 -4.38 16.96
N PRO A 51 -4.91 -3.46 17.16
CA PRO A 51 -5.24 -2.99 18.50
C PRO A 51 -5.90 -4.07 19.36
N ILE A 52 -6.69 -4.99 18.80
CA ILE A 52 -7.29 -6.08 19.58
C ILE A 52 -6.18 -6.95 20.20
N ILE A 53 -5.18 -7.35 19.41
CA ILE A 53 -4.06 -8.16 19.89
C ILE A 53 -3.24 -7.37 20.92
N ALA A 54 -2.95 -6.09 20.64
CA ALA A 54 -2.17 -5.25 21.54
C ALA A 54 -2.86 -5.03 22.91
N VAL A 55 -4.17 -4.76 22.92
CA VAL A 55 -4.96 -4.58 24.15
C VAL A 55 -5.02 -5.86 24.96
N ARG A 56 -5.24 -7.02 24.32
CA ARG A 56 -5.24 -8.33 25.01
C ARG A 56 -3.90 -8.65 25.66
N LEU A 57 -2.79 -8.32 25.00
CA LEU A 57 -1.45 -8.47 25.57
C LEU A 57 -1.22 -7.51 26.74
N LEU A 58 -1.69 -6.26 26.62
CA LEU A 58 -1.56 -5.25 27.67
C LEU A 58 -2.36 -5.62 28.93
N GLU A 59 -3.58 -6.15 28.78
CA GLU A 59 -4.42 -6.61 29.90
C GLU A 59 -3.76 -7.74 30.70
N THR A 60 -3.03 -8.63 30.02
CA THR A 60 -2.42 -9.82 30.63
C THR A 60 -1.10 -9.50 31.34
N TYR A 61 -0.26 -8.64 30.77
CA TYR A 61 1.10 -8.40 31.28
C TYR A 61 1.28 -7.06 32.00
N LYS A 62 0.37 -6.09 31.84
CA LYS A 62 0.45 -4.71 32.38
C LYS A 62 1.78 -4.00 32.14
N SER A 63 2.52 -4.40 31.12
CA SER A 63 3.85 -3.91 30.76
C SER A 63 3.87 -3.50 29.29
N ALA A 64 4.76 -2.58 28.92
CA ALA A 64 4.90 -2.09 27.54
C ALA A 64 5.70 -3.04 26.62
N VAL A 65 6.42 -4.00 27.21
CA VAL A 65 7.27 -4.96 26.46
C VAL A 65 6.50 -5.80 25.42
N PRO A 66 5.29 -6.32 25.69
CA PRO A 66 4.51 -7.08 24.71
C PRO A 66 4.02 -6.22 23.54
N ILE A 67 3.73 -4.93 23.79
CA ILE A 67 3.34 -3.98 22.74
C ILE A 67 4.52 -3.75 21.79
N ALA A 68 5.73 -3.61 22.34
CA ALA A 68 6.95 -3.46 21.54
C ALA A 68 7.18 -4.68 20.62
N TRP A 69 6.93 -5.90 21.10
CA TRP A 69 7.00 -7.11 20.26
C TRP A 69 5.92 -7.17 19.18
N CYS A 70 4.69 -6.71 19.47
CA CYS A 70 3.64 -6.60 18.46
C CYS A 70 4.03 -5.60 17.36
N LEU A 71 4.63 -4.47 17.75
CA LEU A 71 5.12 -3.45 16.82
C LEU A 71 6.30 -3.98 15.98
N ALA A 72 7.21 -4.72 16.62
CA ALA A 72 8.31 -5.40 15.93
C ALA A 72 7.79 -6.43 14.92
N GLY A 73 6.72 -7.16 15.24
CA GLY A 73 6.04 -8.05 14.31
C GLY A 73 5.46 -7.32 13.10
N ALA A 74 4.77 -6.19 13.31
CA ALA A 74 4.25 -5.37 12.22
C ALA A 74 5.37 -4.78 11.34
N ALA A 75 6.48 -4.38 11.96
CA ALA A 75 7.67 -3.91 11.24
C ALA A 75 8.31 -5.04 10.42
N ALA A 76 8.38 -6.26 10.96
CA ALA A 76 8.87 -7.42 10.22
C ALA A 76 7.98 -7.76 9.02
N VAL A 77 6.65 -7.72 9.18
CA VAL A 77 5.71 -7.89 8.06
C VAL A 77 5.92 -6.83 6.99
N SER A 78 6.11 -5.56 7.39
CA SER A 78 6.40 -4.47 6.45
C SER A 78 7.75 -4.66 5.75
N ALA A 79 8.78 -5.14 6.47
CA ALA A 79 10.08 -5.42 5.87
C ALA A 79 10.00 -6.58 4.88
N VAL A 80 9.28 -7.65 5.20
CA VAL A 80 9.03 -8.76 4.26
C VAL A 80 8.25 -8.26 3.05
N ALA A 81 7.21 -7.45 3.25
CA ALA A 81 6.46 -6.86 2.14
C ALA A 81 7.34 -5.96 1.26
N ALA A 82 8.27 -5.19 1.84
CA ALA A 82 9.22 -4.38 1.11
C ALA A 82 10.25 -5.22 0.32
N VAL A 83 10.64 -6.39 0.83
CA VAL A 83 11.55 -7.32 0.14
C VAL A 83 10.81 -8.09 -0.97
N VAL A 84 9.54 -8.42 -0.76
CA VAL A 84 8.68 -9.12 -1.74
C VAL A 84 8.15 -8.16 -2.80
N ALA A 85 7.97 -6.88 -2.46
CA ALA A 85 7.68 -5.82 -3.42
C ALA A 85 8.80 -5.83 -4.46
N HIS A 86 8.44 -6.24 -5.69
CA HIS A 86 9.37 -6.39 -6.79
C HIS A 86 10.02 -5.05 -7.10
N GLU A 87 11.35 -5.01 -7.20
CA GLU A 87 12.10 -3.79 -7.51
C GLU A 87 11.60 -3.20 -8.83
N THR A 88 10.92 -2.05 -8.78
CA THR A 88 10.38 -1.35 -9.96
C THR A 88 11.42 -0.50 -10.68
N LYS A 89 12.69 -0.50 -10.26
CA LYS A 89 13.76 0.16 -11.00
C LYS A 89 13.96 -0.51 -12.35
N GLY A 90 13.45 0.13 -13.40
CA GLY A 90 13.70 -0.22 -14.80
C GLY A 90 12.51 -0.77 -15.57
N ILE A 91 11.32 -0.86 -14.95
CA ILE A 91 10.09 -1.11 -15.68
C ILE A 91 9.53 0.26 -16.09
N ASP A 92 9.54 0.56 -17.40
CA ASP A 92 8.93 1.78 -17.89
C ASP A 92 7.41 1.70 -17.64
N LEU A 93 6.80 2.79 -17.17
CA LEU A 93 5.35 2.88 -17.00
C LEU A 93 4.63 2.51 -18.30
N ALA A 94 5.27 2.82 -19.44
CA ALA A 94 4.80 2.49 -20.77
C ALA A 94 4.70 0.96 -21.02
N ASP A 95 5.58 0.15 -20.44
CA ASP A 95 5.55 -1.31 -20.60
C ASP A 95 4.39 -1.94 -19.81
N VAL A 96 4.07 -1.38 -18.64
CA VAL A 96 2.92 -1.81 -17.83
C VAL A 96 1.60 -1.45 -18.52
N ASP A 97 1.51 -0.24 -19.10
CA ASP A 97 0.34 0.19 -19.86
C ASP A 97 0.20 -0.57 -21.19
N LEU A 98 1.31 -0.94 -21.84
CA LEU A 98 1.30 -1.76 -23.06
C LEU A 98 0.84 -3.20 -22.77
N ALA A 99 1.33 -3.82 -21.69
CA ALA A 99 0.90 -5.15 -21.27
C ALA A 99 -0.60 -5.21 -20.89
N ASP A 100 -1.13 -4.16 -20.25
CA ASP A 100 -2.58 -4.02 -20.00
C ASP A 100 -3.36 -3.87 -21.32
N ALA A 101 -2.86 -3.07 -22.26
CA ALA A 101 -3.47 -2.87 -23.57
C ALA A 101 -3.48 -4.14 -24.45
N GLU A 102 -2.42 -4.96 -24.39
CA GLU A 102 -2.37 -6.27 -25.07
C GLU A 102 -3.39 -7.26 -24.49
N GLN A 103 -3.61 -7.24 -23.17
CA GLN A 103 -4.60 -8.09 -22.51
C GLN A 103 -6.04 -7.60 -22.67
N THR A 104 -6.25 -6.30 -22.87
CA THR A 104 -7.57 -5.68 -23.13
C THR A 104 -7.84 -5.41 -24.61
N GLY A 105 -7.35 -6.28 -25.50
CA GLY A 105 -7.49 -6.19 -26.96
C GLY A 105 -8.88 -5.78 -27.47
N PRO A 106 -9.01 -5.40 -28.77
CA PRO A 106 -10.04 -4.51 -29.36
C PRO A 106 -11.53 -4.94 -29.26
N GLU A 107 -11.87 -5.96 -28.49
CA GLU A 107 -13.23 -6.46 -28.29
C GLU A 107 -14.21 -5.38 -27.78
N SER A 108 -13.72 -4.37 -27.05
CA SER A 108 -14.59 -3.28 -26.57
C SER A 108 -15.11 -2.34 -27.66
N THR A 109 -14.48 -2.30 -28.84
CA THR A 109 -14.96 -1.50 -29.98
C THR A 109 -15.95 -2.30 -30.83
N GLU A 110 -15.73 -3.60 -31.02
CA GLU A 110 -16.69 -4.48 -31.72
C GLU A 110 -17.99 -4.67 -30.93
N LEU A 111 -17.95 -4.78 -29.59
CA LEU A 111 -19.17 -4.91 -28.78
C LEU A 111 -20.03 -3.63 -28.72
N VAL A 112 -19.47 -2.46 -29.04
CA VAL A 112 -20.23 -1.21 -29.16
C VAL A 112 -20.79 -1.03 -30.58
N ASP A 113 -20.09 -1.54 -31.60
CA ASP A 113 -20.54 -1.51 -33.00
C ASP A 113 -21.62 -2.58 -33.30
N ASP A 114 -21.55 -3.75 -32.65
CA ASP A 114 -22.57 -4.82 -32.75
C ASP A 114 -23.83 -4.55 -31.89
N ALA A 115 -23.77 -3.59 -30.99
CA ALA A 115 -24.88 -3.20 -30.11
C ALA A 115 -25.67 -1.96 -30.60
N VAL A 116 -25.28 -1.38 -31.75
CA VAL A 116 -25.94 -0.22 -32.40
C VAL A 116 -26.60 -0.68 -33.70
#